data_AF-A0A2K8VDN7-F1
#
_entry.id   AF-A0A2K8VDN7-F1
#
_cell.length_a   1.000
_cell.length_b   1.000
_cell.length_c   1.000
_cell.angle_alpha   90.00
_cell.angle_beta   90.00
_cell.angle_gamma   90.00
#
_symmetry.space_group_name_H-M   'P 1'
#
loop_
_entity.id
_entity.type
_entity.pdbx_description
1 polymer ?
#
loop_
_entity_poly.entity_id
_entity_poly.type
_entity_poly.pdbx_seq_one_letter_code
_entity_poly.pdbx_strand_id
1 'polypeptide(L)'
;MNIISANLNFILLDVIDQKNSSGLKLKLTHTNHFPRKLKPKEFKNFELKLIGIEKKTKLKTELKKFTDNYLDIEEIENGILDFWSDSYQIGEFKVDSFVENVSELTKEDWIDNYQNLLNFYYKQNDEKTKESILQTKFLDRLKKLTEEEIKKYERKSEFFKDDEDKINALNERMNLANRIEQIRQQFISELKNIE
;
A
#
# COMPACT_ATOMS: atom_id res chain seq x y z
N MET A 1 -13.13 -4.71 -25.80
CA MET A 1 -12.97 -4.84 -24.33
C MET A 1 -12.74 -3.44 -23.84
N ASN A 2 -13.51 -3.01 -22.85
CA ASN A 2 -13.47 -1.63 -22.40
C ASN A 2 -12.55 -1.52 -21.18
N ILE A 3 -11.95 -0.34 -21.03
CA ILE A 3 -11.14 0.10 -19.90
C ILE A 3 -12.00 0.98 -18.99
N ILE A 4 -12.75 1.93 -19.58
CA ILE A 4 -13.64 2.81 -18.82
C ILE A 4 -14.97 2.11 -18.56
N SER A 5 -15.49 2.26 -17.34
CA SER A 5 -16.70 1.61 -16.86
C SER A 5 -16.67 0.09 -17.07
N ALA A 6 -15.47 -0.48 -16.90
CA ALA A 6 -15.24 -1.90 -17.06
C ALA A 6 -15.49 -2.61 -15.72
N ASN A 7 -16.14 -3.78 -15.75
CA ASN A 7 -16.26 -4.63 -14.56
C ASN A 7 -14.96 -5.40 -14.24
N LEU A 8 -13.79 -4.80 -14.51
CA LEU A 8 -12.48 -5.41 -14.40
C LEU A 8 -11.50 -4.42 -13.79
N ASN A 9 -10.75 -4.88 -12.80
CA ASN A 9 -9.68 -4.08 -12.21
C ASN A 9 -8.45 -4.09 -13.11
N PHE A 10 -7.99 -2.90 -13.51
CA PHE A 10 -6.71 -2.73 -14.18
C PHE A 10 -5.62 -2.38 -13.17
N ILE A 11 -4.37 -2.58 -13.52
CA ILE A 11 -3.19 -2.10 -12.81
C ILE A 11 -2.56 -1.02 -13.66
N LEU A 12 -2.28 0.14 -13.06
CA LEU A 12 -1.62 1.25 -13.73
C LEU A 12 -0.11 0.99 -13.83
N LEU A 13 0.36 0.74 -15.05
CA LEU A 13 1.77 0.46 -15.31
C LEU A 13 2.58 1.74 -15.56
N ASP A 14 2.03 2.70 -16.27
CA ASP A 14 2.73 3.95 -16.57
C ASP A 14 1.76 5.09 -16.93
N VAL A 15 2.21 6.32 -16.68
CA VAL A 15 1.53 7.57 -17.03
C VAL A 15 2.45 8.39 -17.93
N ILE A 16 2.24 8.25 -19.24
CA ILE A 16 3.05 8.89 -20.27
C ILE A 16 2.46 10.26 -20.61
N ASP A 17 3.25 11.29 -20.36
CA ASP A 17 2.96 12.66 -20.79
C ASP A 17 3.43 12.86 -22.23
N GLN A 18 2.48 12.94 -23.16
CA GLN A 18 2.78 13.20 -24.56
C GLN A 18 3.29 14.64 -24.71
N LYS A 19 4.55 14.79 -25.19
CA LYS A 19 5.14 16.10 -25.48
C LYS A 19 4.24 16.89 -26.43
N ASN A 20 3.97 18.15 -26.09
CA ASN A 20 3.13 19.08 -26.85
C ASN A 20 1.65 18.65 -27.02
N SER A 21 1.13 17.82 -26.11
CA SER A 21 -0.26 17.38 -26.09
C SER A 21 -0.95 17.84 -24.79
N SER A 22 -2.26 18.13 -24.87
CA SER A 22 -3.12 18.34 -23.69
C SER A 22 -3.55 17.03 -23.03
N GLY A 23 -3.08 15.88 -23.54
CA GLY A 23 -3.47 14.55 -23.13
C GLY A 23 -2.44 13.81 -22.29
N LEU A 24 -2.89 12.66 -21.76
CA LEU A 24 -2.08 11.66 -21.06
C LEU A 24 -2.35 10.30 -21.70
N LYS A 25 -1.34 9.44 -21.72
CA LYS A 25 -1.49 8.03 -22.11
C LYS A 25 -1.22 7.16 -20.90
N LEU A 26 -2.21 6.38 -20.49
CA LEU A 26 -2.11 5.40 -19.42
C LEU A 26 -1.81 4.04 -20.03
N LYS A 27 -0.79 3.35 -19.53
CA LYS A 27 -0.54 1.93 -19.83
C LYS A 27 -1.12 1.10 -18.69
N LEU A 28 -1.89 0.09 -19.02
CA LEU A 28 -2.69 -0.69 -18.09
C LEU A 28 -2.55 -2.19 -18.36
N THR A 29 -2.76 -3.00 -17.33
CA THR A 29 -2.90 -4.46 -17.45
C THR A 29 -3.99 -4.98 -16.52
N HIS A 30 -4.75 -5.99 -16.89
CA HIS A 30 -5.75 -6.62 -16.00
C HIS A 30 -5.20 -7.87 -15.29
N THR A 31 -3.91 -8.16 -15.45
CA THR A 31 -3.27 -9.32 -14.84
C THR A 31 -2.25 -8.88 -13.81
N ASN A 32 -2.53 -9.20 -12.56
CA ASN A 32 -1.67 -9.09 -11.38
C ASN A 32 -0.71 -10.30 -11.21
N HIS A 33 -0.81 -11.30 -12.09
CA HIS A 33 0.05 -12.47 -12.08
C HIS A 33 0.22 -13.06 -13.49
N PHE A 34 1.46 -13.47 -13.80
CA PHE A 34 1.76 -14.24 -14.99
C PHE A 34 1.79 -15.74 -14.67
N PRO A 35 1.08 -16.59 -15.44
CA PRO A 35 1.13 -18.03 -15.27
C PRO A 35 2.53 -18.56 -15.63
N ARG A 36 2.94 -19.64 -14.95
CA ARG A 36 4.21 -20.35 -15.25
C ARG A 36 4.33 -20.79 -16.72
N LYS A 37 3.20 -21.02 -17.39
CA LYS A 37 3.13 -21.29 -18.83
C LYS A 37 2.35 -20.17 -19.50
N LEU A 38 3.03 -19.47 -20.40
CA LEU A 38 2.46 -18.32 -21.11
C LEU A 38 1.62 -18.79 -22.29
N LYS A 39 0.44 -18.19 -22.42
CA LYS A 39 -0.40 -18.29 -23.62
C LYS A 39 -0.58 -16.89 -24.18
N PRO A 40 0.17 -16.50 -25.23
CA PRO A 40 0.21 -15.12 -25.72
C PRO A 40 -1.15 -14.50 -26.04
N LYS A 41 -2.12 -15.32 -26.45
CA LYS A 41 -3.49 -14.88 -26.77
C LYS A 41 -4.33 -14.50 -25.55
N GLU A 42 -3.94 -14.94 -24.35
CA GLU A 42 -4.64 -14.63 -23.10
C GLU A 42 -4.24 -13.27 -22.51
N PHE A 43 -3.17 -12.64 -23.03
CA PHE A 43 -2.67 -11.36 -22.52
C PHE A 43 -2.77 -10.27 -23.58
N LYS A 44 -3.22 -9.10 -23.16
CA LYS A 44 -3.42 -7.94 -24.03
C LYS A 44 -2.75 -6.71 -23.41
N ASN A 45 -2.28 -5.81 -24.25
CA ASN A 45 -1.89 -4.47 -23.84
C ASN A 45 -3.16 -3.61 -23.76
N PHE A 46 -3.30 -2.81 -22.69
CA PHE A 46 -4.41 -1.88 -22.52
C PHE A 46 -3.83 -0.48 -22.44
N GLU A 47 -4.27 0.40 -23.35
CA GLU A 47 -3.83 1.78 -23.37
C GLU A 47 -5.01 2.72 -23.42
N LEU A 48 -5.12 3.59 -22.41
CA LEU A 48 -6.12 4.66 -22.38
C LEU A 48 -5.45 5.98 -22.74
N LYS A 49 -5.85 6.59 -23.85
CA LYS A 49 -5.43 7.94 -24.23
C LYS A 49 -6.50 8.93 -23.81
N LEU A 50 -6.17 9.80 -22.88
CA LEU A 50 -7.01 10.91 -22.43
C LEU A 50 -6.62 12.18 -23.19
N ILE A 51 -7.59 12.95 -23.67
CA ILE A 51 -7.38 14.13 -24.53
C ILE A 51 -8.10 15.33 -23.89
N GLY A 52 -7.47 16.51 -23.91
CA GLY A 52 -8.12 17.74 -23.45
C GLY A 52 -8.37 17.78 -21.94
N ILE A 53 -7.37 17.43 -21.14
CA ILE A 53 -7.54 17.30 -19.68
C ILE A 53 -7.42 18.67 -19.01
N GLU A 54 -8.51 19.18 -18.42
CA GLU A 54 -8.56 20.52 -17.81
C GLU A 54 -7.47 20.72 -16.73
N LYS A 55 -7.27 19.72 -15.87
CA LYS A 55 -6.28 19.73 -14.77
C LYS A 55 -5.18 18.68 -14.98
N LYS A 56 -4.61 18.62 -16.19
CA LYS A 56 -3.60 17.63 -16.60
C LYS A 56 -2.48 17.41 -15.57
N THR A 57 -1.85 18.47 -15.09
CA THR A 57 -0.71 18.38 -14.16
C THR A 57 -1.10 17.73 -12.83
N LYS A 58 -2.31 18.06 -12.33
CA LYS A 58 -2.85 17.47 -11.10
C LYS A 58 -3.12 15.99 -11.31
N LEU A 59 -3.87 15.63 -12.36
CA LEU A 59 -4.18 14.22 -12.69
C LEU A 59 -2.90 13.39 -12.81
N LYS A 60 -1.92 13.86 -13.58
CA LYS A 60 -0.62 13.18 -13.74
C LYS A 60 0.09 12.95 -12.41
N THR A 61 0.12 13.98 -11.55
CA THR A 61 0.82 13.91 -10.26
C THR A 61 0.14 12.93 -9.32
N GLU A 62 -1.19 12.92 -9.29
CA GLU A 62 -1.94 11.97 -8.48
C GLU A 62 -1.79 10.54 -9.00
N LEU A 63 -2.03 10.29 -10.30
CA LEU A 63 -1.92 8.93 -10.88
C LEU A 63 -0.53 8.32 -10.71
N LYS A 64 0.55 9.10 -10.77
CA LYS A 64 1.92 8.61 -10.54
C LYS A 64 2.15 8.05 -9.13
N LYS A 65 1.34 8.41 -8.14
CA LYS A 65 1.41 7.82 -6.79
C LYS A 65 0.85 6.40 -6.74
N PHE A 66 0.04 6.03 -7.74
CA PHE A 66 -0.68 4.76 -7.86
C PHE A 66 -0.12 3.89 -8.99
N THR A 67 1.09 4.17 -9.49
CA THR A 67 1.80 3.22 -10.35
C THR A 67 2.01 1.90 -9.62
N ASP A 68 1.78 0.79 -10.34
CA ASP A 68 1.74 -0.59 -9.85
C ASP A 68 0.57 -0.93 -8.90
N ASN A 69 -0.41 -0.03 -8.73
CA ASN A 69 -1.64 -0.29 -7.98
C ASN A 69 -2.83 -0.55 -8.90
N TYR A 70 -3.91 -1.12 -8.34
CA TYR A 70 -5.17 -1.24 -9.07
C TYR A 70 -5.73 0.16 -9.38
N LEU A 71 -6.30 0.28 -10.56
CA LEU A 71 -6.95 1.46 -11.08
C LEU A 71 -8.29 1.05 -11.70
N ASP A 72 -9.33 1.72 -11.25
CA ASP A 72 -10.65 1.70 -11.85
C ASP A 72 -11.00 3.10 -12.35
N ILE A 73 -11.73 3.17 -13.46
CA ILE A 73 -12.05 4.42 -14.15
C ILE A 73 -13.50 4.37 -14.60
N GLU A 74 -14.33 5.24 -14.04
CA GLU A 74 -15.74 5.35 -14.40
C GLU A 74 -15.99 6.65 -15.18
N GLU A 75 -16.79 6.58 -16.25
CA GLU A 75 -17.35 7.78 -16.87
C GLU A 75 -18.64 8.17 -16.14
N ILE A 76 -18.65 9.41 -15.63
CA ILE A 76 -19.84 10.03 -15.04
C ILE A 76 -20.55 10.84 -16.15
N GLU A 77 -20.92 12.09 -15.89
CA GLU A 77 -21.62 12.95 -16.83
C GLU A 77 -20.68 13.99 -17.44
N ASN A 78 -20.97 14.41 -18.67
CA ASN A 78 -20.30 15.53 -19.35
C ASN A 78 -18.77 15.36 -19.55
N GLY A 79 -18.30 14.13 -19.82
CA GLY A 79 -16.89 13.84 -20.07
C GLY A 79 -16.02 13.93 -18.80
N ILE A 80 -16.63 13.77 -17.62
CA ILE A 80 -15.92 13.63 -16.36
C ILE A 80 -15.60 12.16 -16.14
N LEU A 81 -14.32 11.87 -15.92
CA LEU A 81 -13.84 10.55 -15.52
C LEU A 81 -13.48 10.56 -14.05
N ASP A 82 -13.95 9.56 -13.33
CA ASP A 82 -13.64 9.33 -11.92
C ASP A 82 -12.63 8.19 -11.78
N PHE A 83 -11.54 8.45 -11.07
CA PHE A 83 -10.42 7.53 -10.94
C PHE A 83 -10.36 6.99 -9.51
N TRP A 84 -10.32 5.67 -9.37
CA TRP A 84 -10.28 4.97 -8.09
C TRP A 84 -9.11 3.99 -8.00
N SER A 85 -8.60 3.79 -6.79
CA SER A 85 -7.59 2.77 -6.48
C SER A 85 -7.89 2.18 -5.10
N ASP A 86 -8.14 0.87 -5.00
CA ASP A 86 -8.36 0.16 -3.72
C ASP A 86 -9.32 0.88 -2.73
N SER A 87 -10.52 1.26 -3.19
CA SER A 87 -11.54 2.01 -2.42
C SER A 87 -11.16 3.45 -2.06
N TYR A 88 -10.07 3.98 -2.61
CA TYR A 88 -9.68 5.38 -2.50
C TYR A 88 -9.97 6.13 -3.80
N GLN A 89 -10.75 7.21 -3.73
CA GLN A 89 -11.00 8.10 -4.87
C GLN A 89 -9.77 8.98 -5.11
N ILE A 90 -9.11 8.81 -6.25
CA ILE A 90 -8.00 9.66 -6.70
C ILE A 90 -8.56 11.02 -7.12
N GLY A 91 -9.74 11.02 -7.75
CA GLY A 91 -10.56 12.19 -8.01
C GLY A 91 -11.21 12.20 -9.39
N GLU A 92 -12.06 13.20 -9.58
CA GLU A 92 -12.80 13.43 -10.81
C GLU A 92 -12.09 14.46 -11.72
N PHE A 93 -11.99 14.13 -13.00
CA PHE A 93 -11.30 14.97 -13.98
C PHE A 93 -12.07 15.03 -15.28
N LYS A 94 -12.35 16.27 -15.73
CA LYS A 94 -12.94 16.55 -17.03
C LYS A 94 -11.91 16.32 -18.15
N VAL A 95 -12.32 15.55 -19.16
CA VAL A 95 -11.58 15.30 -20.39
C VAL A 95 -12.48 15.62 -21.60
N ASP A 96 -11.89 16.10 -22.70
CA ASP A 96 -12.65 16.37 -23.92
C ASP A 96 -13.07 15.06 -24.62
N SER A 97 -12.18 14.06 -24.60
CA SER A 97 -12.43 12.73 -25.14
C SER A 97 -11.37 11.74 -24.66
N PHE A 98 -11.65 10.46 -24.86
CA PHE A 98 -10.69 9.38 -24.62
C PHE A 98 -10.72 8.35 -25.74
N VAL A 99 -9.61 7.60 -25.87
CA VAL A 99 -9.48 6.49 -26.82
C VAL A 99 -8.89 5.29 -26.10
N GLU A 100 -9.63 4.19 -26.14
CA GLU A 100 -9.24 2.90 -25.59
C GLU A 100 -8.59 2.05 -26.68
N ASN A 101 -7.35 1.62 -26.46
CA ASN A 101 -6.64 0.75 -27.39
C ASN A 101 -6.33 -0.56 -26.69
N VAL A 102 -6.81 -1.65 -27.25
CA VAL A 102 -6.52 -3.01 -26.79
C VAL A 102 -5.80 -3.74 -27.90
N SER A 103 -4.55 -4.14 -27.66
CA SER A 103 -3.74 -4.83 -28.64
C SER A 103 -3.15 -6.12 -28.08
N GLU A 104 -2.61 -6.96 -28.96
CA GLU A 104 -1.75 -8.06 -28.50
C GLU A 104 -0.45 -7.49 -27.91
N LEU A 105 0.10 -8.20 -26.92
CA LEU A 105 1.41 -7.84 -26.37
C LEU A 105 2.49 -8.10 -27.40
N THR A 106 3.29 -7.07 -27.67
CA THR A 106 4.56 -7.23 -28.37
C THR A 106 5.61 -7.84 -27.44
N LYS A 107 6.75 -8.27 -28.00
CA LYS A 107 7.86 -8.81 -27.20
C LYS A 107 8.38 -7.77 -26.20
N GLU A 108 8.40 -6.51 -26.60
CA GLU A 108 8.82 -5.38 -25.78
C GLU A 108 7.83 -5.15 -24.62
N ASP A 109 6.52 -5.18 -24.89
CA ASP A 109 5.49 -5.05 -23.84
C ASP A 109 5.60 -6.19 -22.79
N TRP A 110 6.03 -7.38 -23.21
CA TRP A 110 6.31 -8.50 -22.30
C TRP A 110 7.45 -8.21 -21.33
N ILE A 111 8.52 -7.58 -21.79
CA ILE A 111 9.67 -7.23 -20.95
C ILE A 111 9.26 -6.18 -19.91
N ASP A 112 8.55 -5.14 -20.35
CA ASP A 112 8.06 -4.06 -19.48
C ASP A 112 7.13 -4.62 -18.40
N ASN A 113 6.16 -5.46 -18.77
CA ASN A 113 5.23 -6.07 -17.83
C ASN A 113 5.93 -6.95 -16.78
N TYR A 114 6.96 -7.72 -17.19
CA TYR A 114 7.70 -8.57 -16.26
C TYR A 114 8.55 -7.74 -15.29
N GLN A 115 9.15 -6.64 -15.77
CA GLN A 115 9.87 -5.70 -14.91
C GLN A 115 8.95 -5.05 -13.87
N ASN A 116 7.75 -4.62 -14.27
CA ASN A 116 6.78 -4.05 -13.34
C ASN A 116 6.31 -5.06 -12.29
N LEU A 117 6.09 -6.33 -12.68
CA LEU A 117 5.74 -7.38 -11.73
C LEU A 117 6.87 -7.66 -10.72
N LEU A 118 8.13 -7.65 -11.16
CA LEU A 118 9.27 -7.73 -10.27
C LEU A 118 9.31 -6.54 -9.31
N ASN A 119 9.13 -5.32 -9.81
CA ASN A 119 9.11 -4.11 -8.99
C ASN A 119 8.01 -4.18 -7.93
N PHE A 120 6.80 -4.62 -8.30
CA PHE A 120 5.69 -4.83 -7.37
C PHE A 120 6.05 -5.86 -6.28
N TYR A 121 6.62 -7.00 -6.66
CA TYR A 121 7.06 -8.03 -5.71
C TYR A 121 8.12 -7.50 -4.74
N TYR A 122 9.13 -6.78 -5.24
CA TYR A 122 10.17 -6.18 -4.40
C TYR A 122 9.62 -5.08 -3.49
N LYS A 123 8.70 -4.23 -3.98
CA LYS A 123 8.02 -3.21 -3.18
C LYS A 123 7.26 -3.85 -2.01
N GLN A 124 6.48 -4.89 -2.27
CA GLN A 124 5.79 -5.64 -1.20
C GLN A 124 6.77 -6.26 -0.20
N ASN A 125 7.88 -6.81 -0.68
CA ASN A 125 8.89 -7.38 0.19
C ASN A 125 9.59 -6.32 1.07
N ASP A 126 9.89 -5.14 0.50
CA ASP A 126 10.46 -4.01 1.23
C ASP A 126 9.48 -3.45 2.27
N GLU A 127 8.19 -3.34 1.93
CA GLU A 127 7.13 -2.92 2.85
C GLU A 127 6.99 -3.91 4.02
N LYS A 128 6.92 -5.23 3.74
CA LYS A 128 6.94 -6.28 4.77
C LYS A 128 8.18 -6.21 5.65
N THR A 129 9.34 -5.94 5.06
CA THR A 129 10.60 -5.78 5.80
C THR A 129 10.56 -4.55 6.72
N LYS A 130 10.06 -3.40 6.23
CA LYS A 130 9.89 -2.19 7.05
C LYS A 130 8.90 -2.41 8.18
N GLU A 131 7.79 -3.08 7.91
CA GLU A 131 6.79 -3.44 8.92
C GLU A 131 7.41 -4.31 10.01
N SER A 132 8.14 -5.36 9.63
CA SER A 132 8.88 -6.24 10.56
C SER A 132 9.88 -5.46 11.43
N ILE A 133 10.62 -4.50 10.85
CA ILE A 133 11.53 -3.62 11.60
C ILE A 133 10.77 -2.74 12.60
N LEU A 134 9.63 -2.16 12.20
CA LEU A 134 8.81 -1.33 13.08
C LEU A 134 8.20 -2.13 14.23
N GLN A 135 7.68 -3.32 13.95
CA GLN A 135 7.18 -4.25 14.96
C GLN A 135 8.29 -4.60 15.96
N THR A 136 9.50 -4.93 15.48
CA THR A 136 10.66 -5.22 16.33
C THR A 136 11.03 -4.02 17.22
N LYS A 137 11.14 -2.81 16.65
CA LYS A 137 11.44 -1.58 17.42
C LYS A 137 10.38 -1.27 18.47
N PHE A 138 9.10 -1.52 18.16
CA PHE A 138 8.00 -1.34 19.11
C PHE A 138 8.13 -2.31 20.29
N LEU A 139 8.38 -3.60 20.02
CA LEU A 139 8.60 -4.61 21.06
C LEU A 139 9.82 -4.28 21.93
N ASP A 140 10.91 -3.79 21.35
CA ASP A 140 12.10 -3.35 22.11
C ASP A 140 11.80 -2.16 23.02
N ARG A 141 10.97 -1.21 22.56
CA ARG A 141 10.54 -0.07 23.39
C ARG A 141 9.65 -0.52 24.54
N LEU A 142 8.73 -1.44 24.30
CA LEU A 142 7.91 -2.02 25.37
C LEU A 142 8.77 -2.73 26.42
N LYS A 143 9.76 -3.53 26.00
CA LYS A 143 10.71 -4.18 26.90
C LYS A 143 11.48 -3.16 27.76
N LYS A 144 11.98 -2.08 27.16
CA LYS A 144 12.69 -1.04 27.92
C LYS A 144 11.77 -0.36 28.94
N LEU A 145 10.53 -0.08 28.55
CA LEU A 145 9.54 0.54 29.44
C LEU A 145 9.23 -0.35 30.65
N THR A 146 9.05 -1.66 30.44
CA THR A 146 8.80 -2.61 31.54
C THR A 146 10.01 -2.74 32.45
N GLU A 147 11.23 -2.85 31.90
CA GLU A 147 12.47 -2.87 32.68
C GLU A 147 12.68 -1.59 33.51
N GLU A 148 12.36 -0.42 32.96
CA GLU A 148 12.44 0.84 33.69
C GLU A 148 11.43 0.93 34.84
N GLU A 149 10.21 0.44 34.63
CA GLU A 149 9.18 0.47 35.66
C GLU A 149 9.49 -0.54 36.79
N ILE A 150 10.05 -1.71 36.46
CA ILE A 150 10.56 -2.67 37.44
C ILE A 150 11.65 -2.02 38.31
N LYS A 151 12.65 -1.39 37.69
CA LYS A 151 13.73 -0.69 38.43
C LYS A 151 13.20 0.45 39.30
N LYS A 152 12.20 1.19 38.83
CA LYS A 152 11.57 2.26 39.63
C LYS A 152 10.80 1.68 40.80
N TYR A 153 10.08 0.58 40.60
CA TYR A 153 9.39 -0.14 41.65
C TYR A 153 10.38 -0.57 42.73
N GLU A 154 11.43 -1.32 42.38
CA GLU A 154 12.43 -1.83 43.33
C GLU A 154 13.00 -0.72 44.23
N ARG A 155 13.38 0.41 43.64
CA ARG A 155 13.92 1.56 44.37
C ARG A 155 12.90 2.24 45.27
N LYS A 156 11.65 2.37 44.80
CA LYS A 156 10.61 3.12 45.50
C LYS A 156 9.92 2.28 46.57
N SER A 157 9.76 0.99 46.36
CA SER A 157 9.16 0.08 47.36
C SER A 157 10.03 -0.02 48.60
N GLU A 158 11.36 0.03 48.46
CA GLU A 158 12.27 0.05 49.60
C GLU A 158 12.20 1.38 50.37
N PHE A 159 12.06 2.50 49.66
CA PHE A 159 11.96 3.84 50.25
C PHE A 159 10.62 4.10 50.95
N PHE A 160 9.51 3.64 50.37
CA PHE A 160 8.15 3.82 50.88
C PHE A 160 7.62 2.61 51.64
N LYS A 161 8.49 1.72 52.12
CA LYS A 161 8.11 0.43 52.75
C LYS A 161 7.10 0.55 53.90
N ASP A 162 7.07 1.69 54.59
CA ASP A 162 6.20 1.97 55.74
C ASP A 162 4.94 2.79 55.36
N ASP A 163 4.77 3.15 54.08
CA ASP A 163 3.63 3.89 53.53
C ASP A 163 2.79 2.96 52.64
N GLU A 164 1.75 2.38 53.25
CA GLU A 164 0.92 1.33 52.64
C GLU A 164 0.20 1.81 51.36
N ASP A 165 -0.27 3.05 51.33
CA ASP A 165 -0.94 3.64 50.16
C ASP A 165 0.04 3.80 48.99
N LYS A 166 1.27 4.24 49.27
CA LYS A 166 2.32 4.35 48.24
C LYS A 166 2.74 2.99 47.72
N ILE A 167 2.87 1.98 48.60
CA ILE A 167 3.21 0.61 48.21
C ILE A 167 2.12 0.00 47.33
N ASN A 168 0.85 0.17 47.69
CA ASN A 168 -0.26 -0.31 46.89
C ASN A 168 -0.28 0.31 45.49
N ALA A 169 -0.09 1.63 45.38
CA ALA A 169 0.01 2.30 44.08
C ALA A 169 1.22 1.83 43.24
N LEU A 170 2.35 1.51 43.89
CA LEU A 170 3.52 0.94 43.21
C LEU A 170 3.25 -0.48 42.72
N ASN A 171 2.56 -1.32 43.51
CA ASN A 171 2.15 -2.67 43.14
C ASN A 171 1.22 -2.68 41.92
N GLU A 172 0.26 -1.76 41.85
CA GLU A 172 -0.63 -1.64 40.70
C GLU A 172 0.15 -1.34 39.41
N ARG A 173 1.11 -0.41 39.47
CA ARG A 173 1.97 -0.08 38.32
C ARG A 173 2.85 -1.25 37.91
N MET A 174 3.40 -1.98 38.88
CA MET A 174 4.18 -3.18 38.61
C MET A 174 3.35 -4.28 37.95
N ASN A 175 2.12 -4.49 38.43
CA ASN A 175 1.17 -5.44 37.84
C ASN A 175 0.83 -5.07 36.39
N LEU A 176 0.65 -3.78 36.09
CA LEU A 176 0.46 -3.30 34.73
C LEU A 176 1.70 -3.55 33.85
N ALA A 177 2.90 -3.26 34.35
CA ALA A 177 4.15 -3.55 33.62
C ALA A 177 4.32 -5.04 33.31
N ASN A 178 4.00 -5.92 34.27
CA ASN A 178 4.03 -7.37 34.09
C ASN A 178 3.02 -7.85 33.05
N ARG A 179 1.80 -7.29 33.05
CA ARG A 179 0.79 -7.58 32.03
C ARG A 179 1.25 -7.15 30.63
N ILE A 180 1.86 -5.98 30.50
CA ILE A 180 2.43 -5.50 29.23
C ILE A 180 3.52 -6.45 28.73
N GLU A 181 4.40 -6.93 29.62
CA GLU A 181 5.44 -7.91 29.25
C GLU A 181 4.84 -9.26 28.82
N GLN A 182 3.79 -9.74 29.49
CA GLN A 182 3.10 -10.97 29.09
C GLN A 182 2.49 -10.85 27.69
N ILE A 183 1.79 -9.74 27.41
CA ILE A 183 1.23 -9.47 26.08
C ILE A 183 2.33 -9.42 25.02
N ARG A 184 3.47 -8.77 25.34
CA ARG A 184 4.64 -8.70 24.45
C ARG A 184 5.17 -10.09 24.09
N GLN A 185 5.29 -10.98 25.07
CA GLN A 185 5.79 -12.35 24.87
C GLN A 185 4.78 -13.19 24.07
N GLN A 186 3.49 -13.04 24.35
CA GLN A 186 2.43 -13.71 23.59
C GLN A 186 2.50 -13.31 22.12
N PHE A 187 2.57 -12.01 21.83
CA PHE A 187 2.68 -11.49 20.47
C PHE A 187 3.94 -11.99 19.74
N ILE A 188 5.09 -12.07 20.42
CA ILE A 188 6.33 -12.66 19.86
C ILE A 188 6.14 -14.14 19.54
N SER A 189 5.45 -14.89 20.41
CA SER A 189 5.16 -16.31 20.17
C SER A 189 4.23 -16.49 18.98
N GLU A 190 3.20 -15.66 18.87
CA GLU A 190 2.26 -15.69 17.73
C GLU A 190 3.00 -15.36 16.42
N LEU A 191 3.84 -14.32 16.40
CA LEU A 191 4.66 -13.98 15.23
C LEU A 191 5.57 -15.11 14.74
N LYS A 192 6.13 -15.92 15.65
CA LYS A 192 6.99 -17.07 15.29
C LYS A 192 6.21 -18.24 14.69
N ASN A 193 4.90 -18.28 14.89
CA ASN A 193 4.02 -19.37 14.47
C ASN A 193 3.21 -19.05 13.21
N ILE A 194 3.47 -17.91 12.56
CA ILE A 194 2.88 -17.57 11.26
C ILE A 194 3.68 -18.32 10.19
N GLU A 195 3.09 -19.40 9.66
CA GLU A 195 3.57 -20.16 8.47
C GLU A 195 3.22 -19.47 7.15
#